data_AF-A0A2K3J7Y0-F1
#
_entry.id   AF-A0A2K3J7Y0-F1
#
_cell.length_a   1.000
_cell.length_b   1.000
_cell.length_c   1.000
_cell.angle_alpha   90.00
_cell.angle_beta   90.00
_cell.angle_gamma   90.00
#
_symmetry.space_group_name_H-M   'P 1'
#
loop_
_entity.id
_entity.type
_entity.pdbx_description
1 polymer ?
#
loop_
_entity_poly.entity_id
_entity_poly.type
_entity_poly.pdbx_seq_one_letter_code
_entity_poly.pdbx_strand_id
1 'polypeptide(L)' 'MKIGGLQKTSLLDYPDNVSAIVWTVGCNFHCPFCYNKDIVEGKTGLISEEEIFVFLEK' A
#
# COMPACT_ATOMS: atom_id res chain seq x y z
N MET A 1 1.45 -12.25 0.82
CA MET A 1 1.55 -11.08 -0.08
C MET A 1 2.86 -10.36 0.23
N LYS A 2 3.46 -9.65 -0.74
CA LYS A 2 4.59 -8.73 -0.44
C LYS A 2 4.01 -7.34 -0.22
N ILE A 3 3.92 -6.89 1.03
CA ILE A 3 3.33 -5.60 1.37
C ILE A 3 4.47 -4.61 1.61
N GLY A 4 4.47 -3.52 0.85
CA GLY A 4 5.51 -2.49 0.88
C GLY A 4 5.09 -1.19 1.56
N GLY A 5 3.82 -1.09 1.97
CA GLY A 5 3.33 0.10 2.65
C GLY A 5 1.89 -0.04 3.14
N LEU A 6 1.57 0.73 4.17
CA LEU A 6 0.23 0.90 4.71
C LEU A 6 -0.05 2.39 4.87
N GLN A 7 -1.01 2.90 4.11
CA GLN A 7 -1.60 4.21 4.38
C GLN A 7 -2.83 4.00 5.26
N LYS A 8 -2.70 4.30 6.55
CA LYS A 8 -3.72 4.01 7.56
C LYS A 8 -5.05 4.75 7.33
N THR A 9 -5.02 5.88 6.64
CA THR A 9 -6.23 6.65 6.36
C THR A 9 -6.16 7.26 4.97
N SER A 10 -7.23 7.05 4.20
CA SER A 10 -7.53 7.75 2.97
C SER A 10 -8.99 8.20 3.00
N LEU A 11 -9.23 9.36 2.39
CA LEU A 11 -10.53 9.96 2.18
C LEU A 11 -10.89 10.04 0.68
N LEU A 12 -10.00 9.57 -0.20
CA LEU A 12 -10.09 9.78 -1.64
C LEU A 12 -10.21 8.47 -2.41
N ASP A 13 -9.61 7.40 -1.92
CA ASP A 13 -9.46 6.14 -2.65
C ASP A 13 -10.67 5.20 -2.54
N TYR A 14 -11.66 5.54 -1.70
CA TYR A 14 -12.92 4.82 -1.61
C TYR A 14 -14.10 5.79 -1.47
N PRO A 15 -14.96 5.94 -2.49
CA PRO A 15 -16.05 6.92 -2.47
C PRO A 15 -16.97 6.77 -1.25
N ASP A 16 -17.36 7.90 -0.66
CA ASP A 16 -18.27 8.02 0.48
C ASP A 16 -17.84 7.28 1.77
N ASN A 17 -16.57 6.84 1.84
CA ASN A 17 -16.08 6.01 2.93
C ASN A 17 -14.65 6.43 3.33
N VAL A 18 -14.37 6.33 4.64
CA VAL A 18 -12.99 6.37 5.12
C VAL A 18 -12.38 4.98 4.90
N SER A 19 -11.17 4.94 4.34
CA SER A 19 -10.50 3.68 4.01
C SER A 19 -9.03 3.67 4.43
N ALA A 20 -8.40 2.52 4.34
CA ALA A 20 -6.96 2.36 4.41
C ALA A 20 -6.45 1.74 3.10
N ILE A 21 -5.22 2.06 2.71
CA ILE A 21 -4.59 1.52 1.49
C ILE A 21 -3.45 0.59 1.90
N VAL A 22 -3.52 -0.65 1.41
CA VAL A 22 -2.45 -1.64 1.53
C VAL A 22 -1.70 -1.70 0.21
N TRP A 23 -0.45 -1.24 0.20
CA TRP A 23 0.38 -1.21 -1.00
C TRP A 23 1.16 -2.52 -1.14
N THR A 24 0.93 -3.25 -2.23
CA THR A 24 1.72 -4.42 -2.58
C THR A 24 2.95 -4.05 -3.41
N VAL A 25 4.06 -4.74 -3.17
CA VAL A 25 5.32 -4.54 -3.88
C VAL A 25 5.23 -5.09 -5.31
N GLY A 26 5.69 -4.29 -6.27
CA GLY A 26 5.79 -4.67 -7.68
C GLY A 26 4.65 -4.17 -8.56
N CYS A 27 4.97 -3.89 -9.82
CA CYS A 27 4.04 -3.55 -10.90
C CYS A 27 4.64 -4.01 -12.23
N ASN A 28 3.81 -4.48 -13.16
CA ASN A 28 4.27 -4.89 -14.50
C ASN A 28 4.48 -3.68 -15.46
N PHE A 29 4.32 -2.45 -14.96
CA PHE A 29 4.57 -1.21 -15.69
C PHE A 29 5.69 -0.40 -15.03
N HIS A 30 6.45 0.34 -15.85
CA HIS A 30 7.52 1.25 -15.42
C HIS A 30 7.23 2.68 -15.88
N CYS A 31 6.04 3.18 -15.52
CA CYS A 31 5.56 4.48 -15.97
C CYS A 31 6.50 5.62 -15.51
N PRO A 32 6.91 6.56 -16.39
CA PRO A 32 7.82 7.64 -16.01
C PRO A 32 7.24 8.57 -14.94
N PHE A 33 5.91 8.69 -14.93
CA PHE A 33 5.10 9.50 -14.00
C PHE A 33 4.68 8.73 -12.73
N CYS A 34 5.19 7.52 -12.49
CA CYS A 34 4.84 6.79 -11.28
C CYS A 34 5.28 7.56 -10.02
N TYR A 35 4.35 7.77 -9.09
CA TYR A 35 4.66 8.37 -7.78
C TYR A 35 5.19 7.33 -6.77
N ASN A 36 4.88 6.05 -6.98
CA ASN A 36 5.19 4.95 -6.06
C ASN A 36 6.38 4.09 -6.56
N LYS A 37 7.41 4.72 -7.15
CA LYS A 37 8.55 4.01 -7.76
C LYS A 37 9.26 3.08 -6.77
N ASP A 38 9.42 3.51 -5.52
CA ASP A 38 10.07 2.68 -4.50
C ASP A 38 9.29 1.39 -4.19
N ILE A 39 7.95 1.44 -4.22
CA ILE A 39 7.10 0.25 -4.05
C ILE A 39 7.21 -0.68 -5.26
N VAL A 40 7.26 -0.11 -6.47
CA VAL A 40 7.41 -0.89 -7.71
C VAL A 40 8.78 -1.58 -7.76
N GLU A 41 9.84 -0.86 -7.40
CA GLU A 41 11.23 -1.34 -7.40
C GLU A 41 11.58 -2.20 -6.18
N GLY A 42 10.64 -2.39 -5.23
CA GLY A 42 10.85 -3.18 -4.02
C GLY A 42 11.89 -2.59 -3.08
N LYS A 43 12.06 -1.27 -3.10
CA LYS A 43 12.97 -0.51 -2.22
C LYS A 43 12.36 -0.17 -0.86
N THR A 44 11.09 -0.52 -0.64
CA THR A 44 10.39 -0.34 0.63
C THR A 44 10.67 -1.49 1.59
N GLY A 45 10.56 -1.23 2.90
CA GLY A 45 10.51 -2.30 3.89
C GLY A 45 9.27 -3.18 3.70
N LEU A 46 9.39 -4.47 4.04
CA LEU A 46 8.25 -5.38 4.01
C LEU A 46 7.48 -5.31 5.33
N ILE A 47 6.16 -5.26 5.22
CA ILE A 47 5.22 -5.31 6.34
C ILE A 47 4.58 -6.71 6.36
N SER A 48 4.41 -7.29 7.55
CA SER A 48 3.77 -8.60 7.69
C SER A 48 2.25 -8.48 7.54
N GLU A 49 1.60 -9.55 7.11
CA GLU A 49 0.13 -9.54 7.00
C GLU A 49 -0.53 -9.42 8.38
N GLU A 50 0.06 -10.03 9.41
CA GLU A 50 -0.42 -9.94 10.79
C GLU A 50 -0.48 -8.48 11.27
N GLU A 51 0.53 -7.67 10.96
CA GLU A 51 0.53 -6.24 11.32
C GLU A 51 -0.63 -5.48 10.65
N ILE A 52 -0.94 -5.82 9.40
CA ILE A 52 -2.07 -5.23 8.68
C ILE A 52 -3.40 -5.61 9.32
N PHE A 53 -3.61 -6.89 9.62
CA PHE A 53 -4.86 -7.35 10.25
C PHE A 53 -5.04 -6.78 11.66
N VAL A 54 -3.97 -6.71 12.46
CA VAL A 54 -4.00 -6.06 13.78
C VAL A 54 -4.38 -4.59 13.69
N PHE A 55 -4.02 -3.90 12.60
CA PHE A 55 -4.46 -2.54 12.35
C PHE A 55 -5.94 -2.46 11.93
N LEU A 56 -6.40 -3.36 11.05
CA LEU A 56 -7.77 -3.35 10.51
C LEU A 56 -8.85 -3.87 11.48
N GLU A 57 -8.47 -4.66 12.49
CA GLU A 57 -9.39 -5.17 13.53
C GLU A 57 -9.70 -4.13 14.64
N LYS A 58 -9.14 -2.91 14.54
CA LYS A 58 -9.37 -1.81 15.49
C LYS A 58 -10.33 -0.77 14.92
#